data_AF-A0A511FAS4-F1
#
_entry.id   AF-A0A511FAS4-F1
#
_cell.length_a   1.000
_cell.length_b   1.000
_cell.length_c   1.000
_cell.angle_alpha   90.00
_cell.angle_beta   90.00
_cell.angle_gamma   90.00
#
_symmetry.space_group_name_H-M   'P 1'
#
loop_
_entity.id
_entity.type
_entity.pdbx_description
1 polymer ?
#
loop_
_entity_poly.entity_id
_entity_poly.type
_entity_poly.pdbx_seq_one_letter_code
_entity_poly.pdbx_strand_id
1 'polypeptide(L)'
;MTGTPDDDDLGIEIPDDLSGLDAAGSAPGEPPEPVVAVVVTQVAGARPLAAACALAGVPVDAVPSPVGALAVLRDTADAQRTAEAAGAISRMLRSSPVVLLDRRGGRIAASRWSAGEREDDLPPGLVLSGAPEVLDDVLVGGRPVAEIEGVESSVGMSRWAAMRALGSGRRKQG
;
A
#
# COMPACT_ATOMS: atom_id res chain seq x y z
N MET A 1 -16.17 -13.83 62.75
CA MET A 1 -16.27 -12.56 62.00
C MET A 1 -14.86 -12.29 61.49
N THR A 2 -14.53 -12.84 60.33
CA THR A 2 -13.21 -12.75 59.68
C THR A 2 -13.45 -12.07 58.35
N GLY A 3 -13.05 -10.80 58.25
CA GLY A 3 -13.18 -9.98 57.05
C GLY A 3 -12.14 -10.39 56.00
N THR A 4 -12.62 -10.58 54.77
CA THR A 4 -11.85 -10.68 53.54
C THR A 4 -11.03 -9.40 53.33
N PRO A 5 -9.79 -9.44 52.83
CA PRO A 5 -9.13 -8.22 52.36
C PRO A 5 -9.76 -7.81 51.03
N ASP A 6 -10.15 -6.54 50.92
CA ASP A 6 -10.52 -5.90 49.65
C ASP A 6 -9.34 -5.96 48.68
N ASP A 7 -9.52 -6.72 47.60
CA ASP A 7 -8.71 -6.67 46.37
C ASP A 7 -9.24 -5.50 45.54
N ASP A 8 -8.89 -4.25 45.85
CA ASP A 8 -9.24 -3.09 44.98
C ASP A 8 -8.42 -1.83 45.32
N ASP A 9 -7.09 -1.95 45.37
CA ASP A 9 -6.22 -0.77 45.54
C ASP A 9 -5.01 -0.80 44.57
N LEU A 10 -5.32 -1.02 43.28
CA LEU A 10 -4.43 -0.60 42.21
C LEU A 10 -4.79 0.86 41.91
N GLY A 11 -4.08 1.80 42.56
CA GLY A 11 -4.19 3.25 42.38
C GLY A 11 -3.84 3.74 40.97
N ILE A 12 -4.57 3.25 39.98
CA ILE A 12 -4.49 3.62 38.58
C ILE A 12 -5.34 4.88 38.44
N GLU A 13 -4.69 6.05 38.55
CA GLU A 13 -5.29 7.32 38.13
C GLU A 13 -5.51 7.25 36.61
N ILE A 14 -6.77 7.11 36.18
CA ILE A 14 -7.13 7.19 34.76
C ILE A 14 -7.25 8.67 34.39
N PRO A 15 -6.34 9.22 33.54
CA PRO A 15 -6.43 10.60 33.10
C PRO A 15 -7.69 10.79 32.26
N ASP A 16 -8.46 11.84 32.58
CA ASP A 16 -9.77 12.14 31.94
C ASP A 16 -9.61 12.89 30.60
N ASP A 17 -8.38 13.29 30.26
CA ASP A 17 -7.99 13.90 29.01
C ASP A 17 -7.23 12.87 28.17
N LEU A 18 -7.86 12.37 27.12
CA LEU A 18 -7.33 11.34 26.20
C LEU A 18 -5.93 11.62 25.59
N SER A 19 -5.27 12.72 25.96
CA SER A 19 -3.87 13.11 25.74
C SER A 19 -2.83 12.01 25.99
N GLY A 20 -3.15 10.99 26.81
CA GLY A 20 -2.27 9.83 27.02
C GLY A 20 -2.14 8.90 25.81
N LEU A 21 -3.07 8.95 24.85
CA LEU A 21 -3.03 8.12 23.64
C LEU A 21 -1.93 8.58 22.66
N ASP A 22 -1.58 9.86 22.69
CA ASP A 22 -0.54 10.46 21.87
C ASP A 22 0.84 9.92 22.27
N ALA A 23 1.02 9.68 23.58
CA ALA A 23 2.19 9.05 24.18
C ALA A 23 2.16 7.51 24.09
N ALA A 24 0.99 6.91 23.89
CA ALA A 24 0.84 5.50 23.51
C ALA A 24 1.19 5.25 22.03
N GLY A 25 1.56 6.28 21.28
CA GLY A 25 2.29 6.17 20.02
C GLY A 25 3.68 5.56 20.27
N SER A 26 3.73 4.23 20.29
CA SER A 26 4.90 3.37 20.54
C SER A 26 5.45 3.46 21.96
N ALA A 27 5.20 2.41 22.76
CA ALA A 27 5.93 2.17 23.99
C ALA A 27 7.45 2.12 23.73
N PRO A 28 8.31 2.51 24.70
CA PRO A 28 9.76 2.41 24.55
C PRO A 28 10.17 0.95 24.24
N GLY A 29 10.55 0.67 22.99
CA GLY A 29 10.92 -0.66 22.52
C GLY A 29 10.01 -1.25 21.42
N GLU A 30 8.89 -0.59 21.10
CA GLU A 30 8.06 -0.98 19.96
C GLU A 30 8.78 -0.62 18.64
N PRO A 31 8.91 -1.55 17.67
CA PRO A 31 9.49 -1.23 16.38
C PRO A 31 8.69 -0.11 15.69
N PRO A 32 9.36 0.78 14.93
CA PRO A 32 8.65 1.84 14.20
C PRO A 32 7.60 1.19 13.29
N GLU A 33 6.38 1.74 13.28
CA GLU A 33 5.32 1.20 12.44
C GLU A 33 5.78 1.14 10.98
N PRO A 34 5.51 0.01 10.29
CA PRO A 34 5.98 -0.17 8.91
C PRO A 34 5.29 0.84 7.99
N VAL A 35 6.10 1.53 7.18
CA VAL A 35 5.61 2.38 6.10
C VAL A 35 5.32 1.51 4.89
N VAL A 36 4.07 1.53 4.43
CA VAL A 36 3.63 0.75 3.27
C VAL A 36 2.93 1.67 2.29
N ALA A 37 3.36 1.64 1.02
CA ALA A 37 2.70 2.37 -0.05
C ALA A 37 2.32 1.43 -1.19
N VAL A 38 1.07 1.51 -1.62
CA VAL A 38 0.49 0.63 -2.65
C VAL A 38 -0.23 1.48 -3.67
N VAL A 39 0.07 1.24 -4.95
CA VAL A 39 -0.67 1.83 -6.07
C VAL A 39 -1.64 0.78 -6.62
N VAL A 40 -2.94 1.03 -6.46
CA VAL A 40 -4.02 0.19 -6.97
C VAL A 40 -4.25 0.51 -8.45
N THR A 41 -4.26 -0.52 -9.29
CA THR A 41 -4.44 -0.37 -10.74
C THR A 41 -5.43 -1.39 -11.30
N GLN A 42 -6.04 -1.06 -12.44
CA GLN A 42 -6.90 -1.96 -13.21
C GLN A 42 -6.10 -2.73 -14.29
N VAL A 43 -4.77 -2.85 -14.14
CA VAL A 43 -3.95 -3.61 -15.09
C VAL A 43 -4.24 -5.09 -14.94
N ALA A 44 -4.56 -5.75 -16.05
CA ALA A 44 -4.84 -7.18 -16.09
C ALA A 44 -3.55 -8.01 -15.86
N GLY A 45 -3.21 -8.20 -14.58
CA GLY A 45 -2.16 -9.10 -14.12
C GLY A 45 -0.90 -8.40 -13.58
N ALA A 46 -0.21 -9.09 -12.67
CA ALA A 46 1.01 -8.62 -12.02
C ALA A 46 2.15 -8.38 -13.01
N ARG A 47 2.39 -9.31 -13.95
CA ARG A 47 3.52 -9.23 -14.87
C ARG A 47 3.47 -8.01 -15.82
N PRO A 48 2.35 -7.69 -16.49
CA PRO A 48 2.24 -6.45 -17.26
C PRO A 48 2.43 -5.19 -16.39
N LEU A 49 1.93 -5.19 -15.15
CA LEU A 49 2.14 -4.07 -14.24
C LEU A 49 3.62 -3.91 -13.85
N ALA A 50 4.29 -4.99 -13.44
CA ALA A 50 5.72 -4.99 -13.15
C ALA A 50 6.55 -4.49 -14.34
N ALA A 51 6.19 -4.91 -15.56
CA ALA A 51 6.81 -4.44 -16.78
C ALA A 51 6.61 -2.94 -17.03
N ALA A 52 5.39 -2.42 -16.83
CA ALA A 52 5.10 -0.99 -16.92
C ALA A 52 5.94 -0.19 -15.91
N CYS A 53 5.99 -0.64 -14.65
CA CYS A 53 6.78 -0.02 -13.60
C CYS A 53 8.28 -0.08 -13.90
N ALA A 54 8.78 -1.19 -14.45
CA ALA A 54 10.18 -1.32 -14.87
C ALA A 54 10.54 -0.30 -15.96
N LEU A 55 9.66 -0.09 -16.96
CA LEU A 55 9.86 0.93 -17.99
C LEU A 55 9.74 2.36 -17.45
N ALA A 56 8.94 2.56 -16.41
CA ALA A 56 8.79 3.83 -15.71
C ALA A 56 9.94 4.13 -14.75
N GLY A 57 10.84 3.16 -14.50
CA GLY A 57 11.93 3.29 -13.53
C GLY A 57 11.47 3.23 -12.08
N VAL A 58 10.31 2.62 -11.82
CA VAL A 58 9.71 2.54 -10.47
C VAL A 58 9.91 1.13 -9.91
N PRO A 59 10.70 0.96 -8.82
CA PRO A 59 10.91 -0.33 -8.19
C PRO A 59 9.68 -0.74 -7.39
N VAL A 60 9.02 -1.81 -7.82
CA VAL A 60 7.80 -2.33 -7.20
C VAL A 60 7.80 -3.86 -7.18
N ASP A 61 7.00 -4.39 -6.27
CA ASP A 61 6.45 -5.73 -6.35
C ASP A 61 5.00 -5.65 -6.81
N ALA A 62 4.72 -6.21 -7.99
CA ALA A 62 3.38 -6.26 -8.52
C ALA A 62 2.65 -7.49 -7.98
N VAL A 63 1.50 -7.27 -7.34
CA VAL A 63 0.70 -8.31 -6.70
C VAL A 63 -0.58 -8.53 -7.50
N PRO A 64 -0.92 -9.77 -7.88
CA PRO A 64 -2.17 -10.04 -8.58
C PRO A 64 -3.38 -9.78 -7.67
N SER A 65 -4.47 -9.33 -8.26
CA SER A 65 -5.71 -9.01 -7.55
C SER A 65 -6.94 -9.33 -8.39
N PRO A 66 -8.09 -9.67 -7.79
CA PRO A 66 -9.34 -9.91 -8.52
C PRO A 66 -9.80 -8.75 -9.42
N VAL A 67 -9.41 -7.51 -9.11
CA VAL A 67 -9.79 -6.30 -9.86
C VAL A 67 -8.63 -5.72 -10.69
N GLY A 68 -7.53 -6.47 -10.84
CA GLY A 68 -6.35 -6.01 -11.60
C GLY A 68 -5.05 -6.41 -10.93
N ALA A 69 -4.20 -5.42 -10.63
CA ALA A 69 -2.93 -5.65 -9.96
C ALA A 69 -2.55 -4.45 -9.09
N LEU A 70 -1.88 -4.73 -7.99
CA LEU A 70 -1.38 -3.75 -7.04
C LEU A 70 0.13 -3.59 -7.26
N ALA A 71 0.65 -2.36 -7.22
CA ALA A 71 2.09 -2.12 -7.20
C ALA A 71 2.50 -1.69 -5.79
N VAL A 72 3.16 -2.59 -5.06
CA VAL A 72 3.72 -2.28 -3.75
C VAL A 72 5.06 -1.60 -3.96
N LEU A 73 5.18 -0.35 -3.51
CA LEU A 73 6.38 0.46 -3.71
C LEU A 73 7.50 -0.01 -2.79
N ARG A 74 8.71 -0.16 -3.33
CA ARG A 74 9.90 -0.50 -2.53
C ARG A 74 10.59 0.72 -1.94
N ASP A 75 10.49 1.88 -2.61
CA ASP A 75 10.97 3.15 -2.07
C ASP A 75 9.81 3.88 -1.39
N THR A 76 9.82 3.82 -0.06
CA THR A 76 8.81 4.44 0.81
C THR A 76 9.43 5.46 1.78
N ALA A 77 10.65 5.96 1.47
CA ALA A 77 11.42 6.83 2.37
C ALA A 77 10.58 8.03 2.89
N ASP A 78 9.84 8.69 2.00
CA ASP A 78 8.97 9.82 2.31
C ASP A 78 7.73 9.85 1.40
N ALA A 79 6.77 10.69 1.74
CA ALA A 79 5.52 10.84 0.98
C ALA A 79 5.73 11.45 -0.42
N GLN A 80 6.86 12.14 -0.64
CA GLN A 80 7.18 12.71 -1.94
C GLN A 80 7.64 11.61 -2.91
N ARG A 81 8.44 10.65 -2.44
CA ARG A 81 8.86 9.47 -3.23
C ARG A 81 7.68 8.61 -3.67
N THR A 82 6.74 8.35 -2.77
CA THR A 82 5.54 7.55 -3.07
C THR A 82 4.62 8.27 -4.06
N ALA A 83 4.48 9.58 -3.92
CA ALA A 83 3.76 10.44 -4.86
C ALA A 83 4.40 10.48 -6.25
N GLU A 84 5.73 10.65 -6.34
CA GLU A 84 6.49 10.61 -7.59
C GLU A 84 6.32 9.26 -8.32
N ALA A 85 6.36 8.16 -7.58
CA ALA A 85 6.13 6.82 -8.10
C ALA A 85 4.70 6.66 -8.65
N ALA A 86 3.67 7.12 -7.93
CA ALA A 86 2.28 7.09 -8.40
C ALA A 86 2.09 7.93 -9.68
N GLY A 87 2.72 9.11 -9.75
CA GLY A 87 2.77 9.92 -10.97
C GLY A 87 3.45 9.19 -12.14
N ALA A 88 4.60 8.56 -11.91
CA ALA A 88 5.31 7.82 -12.95
C ALA A 88 4.49 6.61 -13.46
N ILE A 89 3.85 5.86 -12.56
CA ILE A 89 3.00 4.72 -12.90
C ILE A 89 1.76 5.17 -13.68
N SER A 90 1.03 6.19 -13.21
CA SER A 90 -0.17 6.69 -13.89
C SER A 90 0.14 7.21 -15.30
N ARG A 91 1.26 7.93 -15.48
CA ARG A 91 1.75 8.37 -16.79
C ARG A 91 2.10 7.20 -17.71
N MET A 92 2.63 6.12 -17.17
CA MET A 92 2.94 4.92 -17.97
C MET A 92 1.66 4.23 -18.45
N LEU A 93 0.66 4.10 -17.59
CA LEU A 93 -0.57 3.35 -17.88
C LEU A 93 -1.51 4.10 -18.82
N ARG A 94 -1.62 5.43 -18.73
CA ARG A 94 -2.40 6.36 -19.57
C ARG A 94 -3.91 6.11 -19.72
N SER A 95 -4.38 4.87 -19.64
CA SER A 95 -5.75 4.46 -19.97
C SER A 95 -6.71 4.50 -18.80
N SER A 96 -6.21 4.51 -17.57
CA SER A 96 -7.01 4.52 -16.35
C SER A 96 -6.28 5.30 -15.25
N PRO A 97 -7.02 6.04 -14.40
CA PRO A 97 -6.46 6.55 -13.16
C PRO A 97 -5.99 5.38 -12.27
N VAL A 98 -5.05 5.69 -11.39
CA VAL A 98 -4.57 4.80 -10.32
C VAL A 98 -4.83 5.46 -8.97
N VAL A 99 -4.86 4.66 -7.92
CA VAL A 99 -5.02 5.18 -6.55
C VAL A 99 -3.78 4.82 -5.74
N LEU A 100 -3.11 5.82 -5.18
CA LEU A 100 -2.05 5.62 -4.20
C LEU A 100 -2.65 5.55 -2.81
N LEU A 101 -2.36 4.48 -2.07
CA LEU A 101 -2.53 4.40 -0.63
C LEU A 101 -1.14 4.47 0.02
N ASP A 102 -0.94 5.42 0.93
CA ASP A 102 0.31 5.61 1.67
C ASP A 102 0.01 5.52 3.17
N ARG A 103 0.44 4.44 3.80
CA ARG A 103 0.33 4.20 5.24
C ARG A 103 1.61 4.64 5.92
N ARG A 104 1.51 5.61 6.82
CA ARG A 104 2.64 6.17 7.57
C ARG A 104 2.19 6.72 8.91
N GLY A 105 2.84 6.29 9.99
CA GLY A 105 2.56 6.76 11.35
C GLY A 105 1.09 6.64 11.74
N GLY A 106 0.54 5.43 11.63
CA GLY A 106 -0.84 5.08 11.99
C GLY A 106 -1.92 5.57 11.04
N ARG A 107 -1.56 6.39 10.04
CA ARG A 107 -2.52 7.03 9.13
C ARG A 107 -2.37 6.51 7.71
N ILE A 108 -3.49 6.35 7.03
CA ILE A 108 -3.54 6.00 5.61
C ILE A 108 -4.02 7.24 4.85
N ALA A 109 -3.23 7.72 3.91
CA ALA A 109 -3.66 8.70 2.91
C ALA A 109 -4.02 7.97 1.62
N ALA A 110 -5.08 8.42 0.94
CA ALA A 110 -5.45 7.90 -0.37
C ALA A 110 -5.61 9.06 -1.37
N SER A 111 -5.00 8.92 -2.55
CA SER A 111 -5.05 9.94 -3.61
C SER A 111 -5.18 9.32 -4.99
N ARG A 112 -5.93 9.97 -5.88
CA ARG A 112 -6.09 9.55 -7.26
C ARG A 112 -5.06 10.24 -8.16
N TRP A 113 -4.50 9.48 -9.08
CA TRP A 113 -3.48 9.95 -10.02
C TRP A 113 -3.85 9.57 -11.45
N SER A 114 -3.69 10.51 -12.37
CA SER A 114 -3.96 10.31 -13.79
C SER A 114 -2.93 11.08 -14.61
N ALA A 115 -2.43 10.44 -15.68
CA ALA A 115 -1.45 11.03 -16.60
C ALA A 115 -0.18 11.65 -15.94
N GLY A 116 0.13 11.27 -14.71
CA GLY A 116 1.25 11.80 -13.94
C GLY A 116 0.94 12.95 -12.98
N GLU A 117 -0.33 13.31 -12.84
CA GLU A 117 -0.81 14.37 -11.95
C GLU A 117 -1.75 13.80 -10.88
N ARG A 118 -1.72 14.41 -9.69
CA ARG A 118 -2.68 14.11 -8.61
C ARG A 118 -3.96 14.88 -8.91
N GLU A 119 -5.08 14.16 -8.97
CA GLU A 119 -6.38 14.75 -9.26
C GLU A 119 -7.07 15.19 -7.96
N ASP A 120 -7.30 14.25 -7.05
CA ASP A 120 -8.00 14.49 -5.79
C ASP A 120 -7.55 13.52 -4.69
N ASP A 121 -8.03 13.81 -3.48
CA ASP A 121 -7.88 12.96 -2.30
C ASP A 121 -9.15 12.17 -2.04
N LEU A 122 -8.96 10.91 -1.71
CA LEU A 122 -10.05 9.98 -1.48
C LEU A 122 -10.16 9.68 0.00
N PRO A 123 -11.38 9.59 0.56
CA PRO A 123 -11.57 9.07 1.90
C PRO A 123 -11.01 7.65 1.99
N PRO A 124 -9.99 7.38 2.84
CA PRO A 124 -9.34 6.07 2.88
C PRO A 124 -10.32 4.93 3.18
N GLY A 125 -11.26 5.16 4.12
CA GLY A 125 -12.29 4.18 4.47
C GLY A 125 -13.19 3.80 3.29
N LEU A 126 -13.46 4.75 2.37
CA LEU A 126 -14.23 4.46 1.16
C LEU A 126 -13.43 3.58 0.19
N VAL A 127 -12.15 3.89 -0.01
CA VAL A 127 -11.26 3.10 -0.89
C VAL A 127 -11.10 1.68 -0.36
N LEU A 128 -10.90 1.53 0.94
CA LEU A 128 -10.73 0.23 1.60
C LEU A 128 -12.02 -0.58 1.64
N SER A 129 -13.19 0.04 1.77
CA SER A 129 -14.47 -0.69 1.80
C SER A 129 -14.78 -1.49 0.53
N GLY A 130 -14.25 -1.05 -0.62
CA GLY A 130 -14.36 -1.75 -1.90
C GLY A 130 -13.08 -2.47 -2.32
N ALA A 131 -12.09 -2.54 -1.43
CA ALA A 131 -10.80 -3.11 -1.75
C ALA A 131 -10.83 -4.64 -1.75
N PRO A 132 -10.03 -5.29 -2.61
CA PRO A 132 -9.75 -6.71 -2.49
C PRO A 132 -8.99 -7.03 -1.19
N GLU A 133 -9.25 -8.19 -0.59
CA GLU A 133 -8.59 -8.66 0.65
C GLU A 133 -7.05 -8.59 0.58
N VAL A 134 -6.46 -8.88 -0.59
CA VAL A 134 -5.01 -8.81 -0.79
C VAL A 134 -4.44 -7.40 -0.58
N LEU A 135 -5.22 -6.34 -0.79
CA LEU A 135 -4.80 -4.98 -0.46
C LEU A 135 -4.69 -4.79 1.04
N ASP A 136 -5.69 -5.24 1.81
CA ASP A 136 -5.70 -5.12 3.26
C ASP A 136 -4.57 -5.93 3.89
N ASP A 137 -4.35 -7.15 3.40
CA ASP A 137 -3.27 -8.01 3.88
C ASP A 137 -1.87 -7.39 3.70
N VAL A 138 -1.67 -6.68 2.57
CA VAL A 138 -0.40 -5.99 2.28
C VAL A 138 -0.29 -4.67 3.05
N LEU A 139 -1.35 -3.87 3.06
CA LEU A 139 -1.33 -2.51 3.60
C LEU A 139 -1.44 -2.48 5.13
N VAL A 140 -2.28 -3.35 5.68
CA VAL A 140 -2.65 -3.38 7.11
C VAL A 140 -2.14 -4.66 7.77
N GLY A 141 -2.39 -5.82 7.16
CA GLY A 141 -2.14 -7.15 7.74
C GLY A 141 -0.66 -7.54 7.83
N GLY A 142 0.25 -6.80 7.20
CA GLY A 142 1.69 -7.01 7.30
C GLY A 142 2.18 -8.29 6.62
N ARG A 143 1.37 -8.92 5.75
CA ARG A 143 1.80 -10.10 5.00
C ARG A 143 2.97 -9.73 4.09
N PRO A 144 4.12 -10.42 4.19
CA PRO A 144 5.24 -10.16 3.30
C PRO A 144 4.84 -10.37 1.85
N VAL A 145 5.11 -9.39 0.99
CA VAL A 145 4.72 -9.45 -0.42
C VAL A 145 5.31 -10.67 -1.13
N ALA A 146 6.52 -11.10 -0.74
CA ALA A 146 7.18 -12.27 -1.31
C ALA A 146 6.45 -13.60 -1.07
N GLU A 147 5.53 -13.65 -0.10
CA GLU A 147 4.74 -14.85 0.22
C GLU A 147 3.43 -14.92 -0.60
N ILE A 148 3.09 -13.87 -1.34
CA ILE A 148 1.88 -13.84 -2.15
C ILE A 148 2.15 -14.55 -3.49
N GLU A 149 1.30 -15.52 -3.83
CA GLU A 149 1.42 -16.26 -5.09
C GLU A 149 1.25 -15.33 -6.30
N GLY A 150 2.10 -15.52 -7.31
CA GLY A 150 2.01 -14.80 -8.59
C GLY A 150 2.57 -13.37 -8.57
N VAL A 151 3.31 -13.00 -7.53
CA VAL A 151 4.02 -11.72 -7.46
C VAL A 151 5.11 -11.61 -8.52
N GLU A 152 5.21 -10.43 -9.12
CA GLU A 152 6.17 -10.12 -10.18
C GLU A 152 6.96 -8.86 -9.82
N SER A 153 8.28 -8.96 -9.77
CA SER A 153 9.18 -7.84 -9.46
C SER A 153 9.46 -7.00 -10.71
N SER A 154 9.39 -5.67 -10.61
CA SER A 154 9.90 -4.78 -11.67
C SER A 154 11.42 -4.70 -11.68
N VAL A 155 12.06 -4.95 -10.54
CA VAL A 155 13.52 -4.93 -10.38
C VAL A 155 14.15 -6.13 -11.08
N GLY A 156 15.22 -5.89 -11.84
CA GLY A 156 15.92 -6.91 -12.62
C GLY A 156 15.27 -7.24 -13.98
N MET A 157 14.10 -6.68 -14.28
CA MET A 157 13.46 -6.88 -15.58
C MET A 157 14.18 -6.08 -16.67
N SER A 158 14.68 -6.76 -17.71
CA SER A 158 15.28 -6.07 -18.85
C SER A 158 14.22 -5.28 -19.63
N ARG A 159 14.62 -4.14 -20.20
CA ARG A 159 13.73 -3.31 -21.03
C ARG A 159 13.06 -4.11 -22.15
N TRP A 160 13.78 -5.05 -22.77
CA TRP A 160 13.22 -5.93 -23.80
C TRP A 160 12.17 -6.90 -23.25
N ALA A 161 12.43 -7.52 -22.10
CA ALA A 161 11.45 -8.40 -21.44
C ALA A 161 10.19 -7.63 -21.04
N ALA A 162 10.35 -6.40 -20.53
CA ALA A 162 9.25 -5.52 -20.17
C ALA A 162 8.38 -5.16 -21.40
N MET A 163 9.00 -4.75 -22.52
CA MET A 163 8.27 -4.47 -23.76
C MET A 163 7.50 -5.69 -24.27
N ARG A 164 8.09 -6.90 -24.18
CA ARG A 164 7.41 -8.14 -24.57
C ARG A 164 6.19 -8.42 -23.69
N ALA A 165 6.33 -8.28 -22.37
CA ALA A 165 5.25 -8.52 -21.42
C ALA A 165 4.03 -7.60 -21.68
N LEU A 166 4.27 -6.33 -22.03
CA LEU A 166 3.21 -5.39 -22.42
C LEU A 166 2.58 -5.73 -23.78
N GLY A 167 3.38 -6.20 -24.74
CA GLY A 167 2.89 -6.56 -26.07
C GLY A 167 2.04 -7.84 -26.13
N SER A 168 2.27 -8.78 -25.22
CA SER A 168 1.58 -10.08 -25.19
C SER A 168 0.10 -10.00 -24.76
N GLY A 169 -0.31 -8.95 -24.03
CA GLY A 169 -1.70 -8.77 -23.59
C GLY A 169 -2.68 -8.41 -24.71
N ARG A 170 -2.19 -7.90 -25.85
CA ARG A 170 -3.04 -7.45 -26.99
C ARG A 170 -3.60 -8.59 -27.86
N ARG A 171 -3.21 -9.86 -27.65
CA ARG A 171 -3.62 -10.98 -28.53
C ARG A 171 -4.76 -11.85 -28.01
N LYS A 172 -5.32 -11.58 -26.81
CA LYS A 172 -6.30 -12.48 -26.17
C LYS A 172 -7.71 -11.89 -26.02
N GLN A 173 -7.99 -10.75 -26.67
CA GLN A 173 -9.32 -10.14 -26.77
C GLN A 173 -9.73 -9.91 -28.23
N GLY A 174 -9.72 -10.98 -29.03
CA GLY A 174 -10.23 -11.01 -30.40
C GLY A 174 -11.08 -12.25 -30.62
#